data_AF-A0A2Z7CF92-F1
#
_entry.id   AF-A0A2Z7CF92-F1
#
_cell.length_a   1.000
_cell.length_b   1.000
_cell.length_c   1.000
_cell.angle_alpha   90.00
_cell.angle_beta   90.00
_cell.angle_gamma   90.00
#
_symmetry.space_group_name_H-M   'P 1'
#
loop_
_entity.id
_entity.type
_entity.pdbx_description
1 polymer ?
#
loop_
_entity_poly.entity_id
_entity_poly.type
_entity_poly.pdbx_seq_one_letter_code
_entity_poly.pdbx_strand_id
1 'polypeptide(L)'
;MSSIKNPLAAILDSNKFTGLNYQDWLRNLNIVLASEKLLYTIEKSPPKEAPADISPEELVTLQQWWDDELTTRAWLRTLNIVLASEKLLYTIEKSPPKEAPADISPEELVTLQQWWDDELKTRCYVMA
;
A
#
# COMPACT_ATOMS: atom_id res chain seq x y z
N MET A 1 -15.86 21.24 -14.17
CA MET A 1 -15.33 22.05 -13.05
C MET A 1 -14.21 21.25 -12.43
N SER A 2 -12.96 21.75 -12.46
CA SER A 2 -11.84 21.08 -11.80
C SER A 2 -12.09 21.13 -10.31
N SER A 3 -12.53 20.01 -9.73
CA SER A 3 -12.41 19.77 -8.30
C SER A 3 -10.97 20.13 -7.95
N ILE A 4 -10.78 21.13 -7.08
CA ILE A 4 -9.45 21.45 -6.57
C ILE A 4 -9.05 20.20 -5.81
N LYS A 5 -8.35 19.29 -6.51
CA LYS A 5 -7.64 18.18 -5.89
C LYS A 5 -6.85 18.82 -4.79
N ASN A 6 -7.05 18.35 -3.57
CA ASN A 6 -6.38 18.83 -2.37
C ASN A 6 -4.98 19.36 -2.73
N PRO A 7 -4.67 20.65 -2.50
CA PRO A 7 -3.40 21.20 -2.94
C PRO A 7 -2.21 20.47 -2.30
N LEU A 8 -2.43 19.81 -1.15
CA LEU A 8 -1.44 18.93 -0.54
C LEU A 8 -1.28 17.62 -1.32
N ALA A 9 -2.27 17.11 -2.05
CA ALA A 9 -2.12 15.93 -2.90
C ALA A 9 -1.07 16.14 -4.00
N ALA A 10 -0.83 17.38 -4.42
CA ALA A 10 0.26 17.71 -5.35
C ALA A 10 1.65 17.39 -4.78
N ILE A 11 1.80 17.23 -3.45
CA ILE A 11 3.04 16.78 -2.82
C ILE A 11 3.38 15.35 -3.22
N LEU A 12 2.37 14.50 -3.45
CA LEU A 12 2.53 13.11 -3.90
C LEU A 12 2.95 13.06 -5.37
N ASP A 13 2.45 14.00 -6.18
CA ASP A 13 2.86 14.16 -7.58
C ASP A 13 4.27 14.75 -7.72
N SER A 14 4.68 15.60 -6.78
CA SER A 14 6.01 16.25 -6.78
C SER A 14 7.08 15.35 -6.16
N ASN A 15 6.71 14.56 -5.15
CA ASN A 15 7.56 13.56 -4.52
C ASN A 15 7.05 12.18 -4.90
N LYS A 16 7.06 11.89 -6.21
CA LYS A 16 6.67 10.57 -6.68
C LYS A 16 7.49 9.52 -5.97
N PHE A 17 6.83 8.41 -5.70
CA PHE A 17 7.49 7.27 -5.10
C PHE A 17 8.58 6.73 -6.05
N THR A 18 9.82 6.64 -5.56
CA THR A 18 10.98 6.14 -6.33
C THR A 18 11.64 4.93 -5.67
N GLY A 19 10.99 4.27 -4.71
CA GLY A 19 11.61 3.24 -3.86
C GLY A 19 12.48 3.85 -2.77
N LEU A 20 13.54 4.55 -3.16
CA LEU A 20 14.53 5.10 -2.24
C LEU A 20 13.97 6.10 -1.21
N ASN A 21 12.79 6.67 -1.45
CA ASN A 21 12.15 7.69 -0.63
C ASN A 21 10.93 7.17 0.16
N TYR A 22 10.84 5.86 0.43
CA TYR A 22 9.68 5.24 1.09
C TYR A 22 9.19 5.98 2.34
N GLN A 23 10.09 6.29 3.27
CA GLN A 23 9.73 6.94 4.54
C GLN A 23 9.13 8.34 4.30
N ASP A 24 9.71 9.11 3.39
CA ASP A 24 9.23 10.44 3.04
C ASP A 24 7.90 10.36 2.28
N TRP A 25 7.76 9.40 1.37
CA TRP A 25 6.53 9.18 0.62
C TRP A 25 5.37 8.75 1.54
N LEU A 26 5.61 7.81 2.46
CA LEU A 26 4.63 7.37 3.44
C LEU A 26 4.21 8.52 4.37
N ARG A 27 5.18 9.33 4.81
CA ARG A 27 4.91 10.53 5.60
C ARG A 27 4.03 11.52 4.84
N ASN A 28 4.33 11.76 3.56
CA ASN A 28 3.54 12.62 2.69
C ASN A 28 2.13 12.09 2.48
N LEU A 29 1.96 10.77 2.31
CA LEU A 29 0.65 10.12 2.20
C LEU A 29 -0.17 10.34 3.48
N ASN A 30 0.43 10.14 4.66
CA ASN A 30 -0.25 10.37 5.94
C ASN A 30 -0.70 11.83 6.10
N ILE A 31 0.10 12.80 5.65
CA ILE A 31 -0.26 14.23 5.65
C ILE A 31 -1.49 14.48 4.76
N VAL A 32 -1.52 13.91 3.56
CA VAL A 32 -2.65 14.06 2.63
C VAL A 32 -3.92 13.45 3.23
N LEU A 33 -3.85 12.21 3.72
CA LEU A 33 -4.99 11.54 4.35
C LEU A 33 -5.50 12.28 5.60
N ALA A 34 -4.60 12.85 6.41
CA ALA A 34 -4.97 13.68 7.54
C ALA A 34 -5.70 14.96 7.10
N SER A 35 -5.20 15.63 6.05
CA SER A 35 -5.79 16.86 5.54
C SER A 35 -7.17 16.66 4.91
N GLU A 36 -7.41 15.49 4.31
CA GLU A 36 -8.72 15.10 3.77
C GLU A 36 -9.64 14.53 4.84
N LYS A 37 -9.19 14.49 6.11
CA LYS A 37 -9.89 13.88 7.24
C LYS A 37 -10.25 12.42 6.99
N LEU A 38 -9.46 11.69 6.20
CA LEU A 38 -9.71 10.29 5.84
C LEU A 38 -9.10 9.29 6.81
N LEU A 39 -8.25 9.72 7.75
CA LEU A 39 -7.57 8.81 8.69
C LEU A 39 -8.53 7.89 9.47
N TYR A 40 -9.73 8.37 9.81
CA TYR A 40 -10.72 7.57 10.54
C TYR A 40 -11.17 6.32 9.75
N THR A 41 -11.13 6.38 8.42
CA THR A 41 -11.48 5.23 7.55
C THR A 41 -10.43 4.12 7.56
N ILE A 42 -9.21 4.42 8.01
CA ILE A 42 -8.16 3.42 8.21
C ILE A 42 -8.44 2.61 9.49
N GLU A 43 -8.93 3.28 10.54
CA GLU A 43 -9.22 2.66 11.82
C GLU A 43 -10.58 1.96 11.85
N LYS A 44 -11.56 2.49 11.10
CA LYS A 44 -12.95 2.04 11.12
C LYS A 44 -13.52 1.96 9.72
N SER A 45 -14.08 0.81 9.38
CA SER A 45 -14.86 0.64 8.15
C SER A 45 -16.32 1.05 8.37
N PRO A 46 -16.96 1.68 7.37
CA PRO A 46 -18.40 1.90 7.38
C PRO A 46 -19.15 0.56 7.40
N PRO A 47 -20.40 0.54 7.88
CA PRO A 47 -21.27 -0.62 7.74
C PRO A 47 -21.48 -0.96 6.26
N LYS A 48 -21.65 -2.24 5.93
CA LYS A 48 -21.80 -2.70 4.54
C LYS A 48 -23.10 -2.25 3.88
N GLU A 49 -24.14 -2.00 4.68
CA GLU A 49 -25.48 -1.64 4.24
C GLU A 49 -26.05 -0.56 5.16
N ALA A 50 -26.96 0.25 4.63
CA ALA A 50 -27.67 1.26 5.42
C ALA A 50 -28.72 0.58 6.31
N PRO A 51 -28.88 1.01 7.58
CA PRO A 51 -30.00 0.62 8.43
C PRO A 51 -31.36 0.94 7.76
N ALA A 52 -32.37 0.11 8.01
CA ALA A 52 -33.69 0.24 7.38
C ALA A 52 -34.47 1.49 7.84
N ASP A 53 -34.13 2.03 9.01
CA ASP A 53 -34.75 3.18 9.68
C ASP A 53 -33.88 4.44 9.64
N ILE A 54 -32.84 4.46 8.78
CA ILE A 54 -31.92 5.59 8.66
C ILE A 54 -32.64 6.87 8.24
N SER A 55 -32.33 7.98 8.92
CA SER A 55 -32.81 9.29 8.49
C SER A 55 -32.08 9.77 7.22
N PRO A 56 -32.68 10.68 6.42
CA PRO A 56 -32.01 11.26 5.25
C PRO A 56 -30.65 11.90 5.58
N GLU A 57 -30.54 12.57 6.74
CA GLU A 57 -29.31 13.22 7.18
C GLU A 57 -28.20 12.22 7.54
N GLU A 58 -28.58 11.13 8.21
CA GLU A 58 -27.65 10.03 8.51
C GLU A 58 -27.24 9.28 7.24
N LEU A 59 -28.15 9.14 6.27
CA LEU A 59 -27.85 8.50 4.99
C LEU A 59 -26.81 9.27 4.19
N VAL A 60 -26.88 10.61 4.18
CA VAL A 60 -25.86 11.46 3.55
C VAL A 60 -24.50 11.29 4.23
N THR A 61 -24.49 11.22 5.56
CA THR A 61 -23.25 11.01 6.33
C THR A 61 -22.65 9.62 6.03
N LEU A 62 -23.49 8.60 5.93
CA LEU A 62 -23.07 7.24 5.60
C LEU A 62 -22.53 7.14 4.16
N GLN A 63 -23.18 7.81 3.20
CA GLN A 63 -22.70 7.89 1.81
C GLN A 63 -21.32 8.54 1.74
N GLN A 64 -21.13 9.65 2.44
CA GLN A 64 -19.81 10.30 2.51
C GLN A 64 -18.76 9.36 3.10
N TRP A 65 -19.11 8.58 4.14
CA TRP A 65 -18.16 7.61 4.71
C TRP A 65 -17.81 6.48 3.74
N TRP A 66 -18.76 5.99 2.93
CA TRP A 66 -18.45 5.02 1.88
C TRP A 66 -17.52 5.59 0.80
N ASP A 67 -17.76 6.83 0.37
CA ASP A 67 -16.90 7.50 -0.63
C ASP A 67 -15.49 7.75 -0.08
N ASP A 68 -15.39 8.15 1.19
CA ASP A 68 -14.14 8.30 1.92
C ASP A 68 -13.39 6.97 2.03
N GLU A 69 -14.09 5.86 2.37
CA GLU A 69 -13.49 4.52 2.44
C GLU A 69 -12.96 4.07 1.07
N LEU A 70 -13.75 4.27 -0.01
CA LEU A 70 -13.34 3.93 -1.37
C LEU A 70 -12.06 4.68 -1.75
N THR A 71 -12.01 5.97 -1.42
CA THR A 71 -10.85 6.84 -1.67
C THR A 71 -9.64 6.32 -0.91
N THR A 72 -9.75 6.11 0.40
CA THR A 72 -8.66 5.58 1.23
C THR A 72 -8.19 4.21 0.74
N ARG A 73 -9.10 3.30 0.38
CA ARG A 73 -8.75 1.98 -0.17
C ARG A 73 -8.00 2.08 -1.49
N ALA A 74 -8.34 3.02 -2.37
CA ALA A 74 -7.62 3.26 -3.60
C ALA A 74 -6.17 3.70 -3.31
N TRP A 75 -5.96 4.63 -2.38
CA TRP A 75 -4.64 5.06 -1.94
C TRP A 75 -3.83 3.93 -1.27
N LEU A 76 -4.45 3.17 -0.38
CA LEU A 76 -3.82 2.02 0.28
C LEU A 76 -3.48 0.90 -0.69
N ARG A 77 -4.30 0.65 -1.72
CA ARG A 77 -3.99 -0.31 -2.78
C ARG A 77 -2.76 0.13 -3.57
N THR A 78 -2.64 1.42 -3.88
CA THR A 78 -1.42 1.97 -4.51
C THR A 78 -0.20 1.78 -3.60
N LEU A 79 -0.30 2.08 -2.29
CA LEU A 79 0.76 1.81 -1.32
C LEU A 79 1.15 0.32 -1.24
N ASN A 80 0.18 -0.59 -1.23
CA ASN A 80 0.45 -2.04 -1.17
C ASN A 80 1.13 -2.56 -2.44
N ILE A 81 0.73 -2.05 -3.62
CA ILE A 81 1.41 -2.38 -4.89
C ILE A 81 2.85 -1.85 -4.85
N VAL A 82 3.03 -0.62 -4.35
CA VAL A 82 4.34 0.01 -4.17
C VAL A 82 5.23 -0.80 -3.23
N LEU A 83 4.75 -1.15 -2.04
CA LEU A 83 5.46 -1.98 -1.06
C LEU A 83 5.81 -3.36 -1.61
N ALA A 84 4.86 -3.99 -2.31
CA ALA A 84 5.13 -5.24 -3.01
C ALA A 84 6.26 -5.04 -4.02
N SER A 85 6.21 -3.99 -4.86
CA SER A 85 7.25 -3.71 -5.84
C SER A 85 8.63 -3.43 -5.23
N GLU A 86 8.72 -2.79 -4.06
CA GLU A 86 10.00 -2.63 -3.33
C GLU A 86 10.53 -3.94 -2.82
N LYS A 87 9.66 -4.77 -2.21
CA LYS A 87 10.06 -6.09 -1.74
C LYS A 87 10.57 -6.93 -2.91
N LEU A 88 9.91 -6.85 -4.06
CA LEU A 88 10.34 -7.50 -5.30
C LEU A 88 11.69 -6.93 -5.79
N LEU A 89 11.86 -5.61 -5.83
CA LEU A 89 13.09 -4.95 -6.27
C LEU A 89 14.28 -5.30 -5.36
N TYR A 90 14.10 -5.20 -4.03
CA TYR A 90 15.09 -5.60 -3.04
C TYR A 90 15.50 -7.07 -3.22
N THR A 91 14.53 -7.96 -3.47
CA THR A 91 14.78 -9.39 -3.70
C THR A 91 15.58 -9.61 -4.99
N ILE A 92 15.31 -8.84 -6.06
CA ILE A 92 16.06 -8.88 -7.32
C ILE A 92 17.47 -8.31 -7.15
N GLU A 93 17.63 -7.18 -6.48
CA GLU A 93 18.94 -6.51 -6.32
C GLU A 93 19.87 -7.30 -5.40
N LYS A 94 19.32 -7.90 -4.35
CA LYS A 94 20.08 -8.65 -3.36
C LYS A 94 20.33 -10.10 -3.72
N SER A 95 19.77 -10.59 -4.84
CA SER A 95 19.75 -11.98 -5.34
C SER A 95 20.44 -13.00 -4.44
N PRO A 96 19.74 -14.04 -3.95
CA PRO A 96 20.33 -15.08 -3.12
C PRO A 96 21.60 -15.66 -3.75
N PRO A 97 22.57 -16.11 -2.93
CA PRO A 97 23.75 -16.80 -3.43
C PRO A 97 23.32 -17.98 -4.31
N LYS A 98 24.08 -18.27 -5.37
CA LYS A 98 23.72 -19.31 -6.34
C LYS A 98 23.72 -20.72 -5.74
N GLU A 99 24.48 -20.91 -4.66
CA GLU A 99 24.68 -22.18 -3.99
C GLU A 99 24.66 -21.96 -2.47
N ALA A 100 24.21 -22.97 -1.72
CA ALA A 100 24.21 -22.94 -0.27
C ALA A 100 25.65 -23.08 0.28
N PRO A 101 26.02 -22.38 1.36
CA PRO A 101 27.25 -22.64 2.10
C PRO A 101 27.35 -24.10 2.56
N ALA A 102 28.56 -24.66 2.56
CA ALA A 102 28.79 -26.06 2.92
C ALA A 102 28.51 -26.37 4.40
N ASP A 103 28.49 -25.35 5.25
CA ASP A 103 28.32 -25.40 6.71
C ASP A 103 26.98 -24.81 7.19
N ILE A 104 26.02 -24.59 6.28
CA ILE A 104 24.73 -24.00 6.59
C ILE A 104 23.90 -24.86 7.56
N SER A 105 23.25 -24.23 8.54
CA SER A 105 22.33 -24.94 9.44
C SER A 105 21.02 -25.32 8.73
N PRO A 106 20.26 -26.32 9.22
CA PRO A 106 18.95 -26.65 8.67
C PRO A 106 17.97 -25.47 8.67
N GLU A 107 17.99 -24.62 9.70
CA GLU A 107 17.13 -23.44 9.83
C GLU A 107 17.50 -22.34 8.82
N GLU A 108 18.80 -22.12 8.63
CA GLU A 108 19.31 -21.18 7.64
C GLU A 108 19.04 -21.67 6.21
N LEU A 109 19.13 -22.98 5.97
CA LEU A 109 18.81 -23.61 4.68
C LEU A 109 17.35 -23.39 4.30
N VAL A 110 16.41 -23.51 5.25
CA VAL A 110 14.98 -23.22 5.02
C VAL A 110 14.78 -21.76 4.63
N THR A 111 15.47 -20.84 5.30
CA THR A 111 15.39 -19.40 4.99
C THR A 111 15.96 -19.10 3.60
N LEU A 112 17.07 -19.74 3.23
CA LEU A 112 17.69 -19.60 1.92
C LEU A 112 16.82 -20.19 0.79
N GLN A 113 16.17 -21.33 1.03
CA GLN A 113 15.19 -21.91 0.10
C GLN A 113 14.00 -21.00 -0.12
N GLN A 114 13.42 -20.45 0.96
CA GLN A 114 12.34 -19.47 0.85
C GLN A 114 12.77 -18.23 0.05
N TRP A 115 14.01 -17.80 0.20
CA TRP A 115 14.53 -16.65 -0.56
C TRP A 115 14.69 -16.95 -2.06
N TRP A 116 15.19 -18.15 -2.43
CA TRP A 116 15.20 -18.60 -3.83
C TRP A 116 13.79 -18.66 -4.42
N ASP A 117 12.82 -19.22 -3.69
CA ASP A 117 11.43 -19.29 -4.14
C ASP A 117 10.81 -17.90 -4.34
N ASP A 118 11.06 -16.98 -3.39
CA ASP A 118 10.61 -15.60 -3.48
C ASP A 118 11.25 -14.87 -4.67
N GLU A 119 12.54 -15.06 -4.95
CA GLU A 119 13.21 -14.51 -6.15
C GLU A 119 12.60 -15.05 -7.44
N LEU A 120 12.35 -16.36 -7.51
CA LEU A 120 11.82 -17.02 -8.70
C LEU A 120 10.39 -16.55 -8.99
N LYS A 121 9.56 -16.46 -7.94
CA LYS A 121 8.21 -15.89 -8.00
C LYS A 121 8.24 -14.44 -8.44
N THR A 122 9.18 -13.66 -7.93
CA THR A 122 9.38 -12.26 -8.29
C THR A 122 9.71 -12.09 -9.78
N ARG A 123 10.68 -12.86 -10.30
CA ARG A 123 11.06 -12.82 -11.71
C ARG A 123 9.89 -13.21 -12.63
N CYS A 124 9.09 -14.19 -12.24
CA CYS A 124 7.88 -14.57 -12.98
C CYS A 124 6.83 -13.45 -13.06
N TYR A 125 6.66 -12.64 -12.01
CA TYR A 125 5.71 -11.53 -12.03
C TYR A 125 6.18 -10.31 -12.86
N VAL A 126 7.49 -10.09 -12.97
CA VAL A 126 8.06 -8.93 -13.67
C VAL A 126 8.22 -9.16 -15.18
N MET A 127 8.31 -10.42 -15.61
CA MET A 127 8.49 -10.79 -17.03
C MET A 127 7.18 -11.11 -17.79
N ALA A 128 6.01 -10.97 -17.15
CA ALA A 128 4.69 -11.18 -17.75
C ALA A 128 4.03 -9.85 -18.15
#